data_AF-A0A1H7VBM2-F1
#
_entry.id   AF-A0A1H7VBM2-F1
#
_cell.length_a   1.000
_cell.length_b   1.000
_cell.length_c   1.000
_cell.angle_alpha   90.00
_cell.angle_beta   90.00
_cell.angle_gamma   90.00
#
_symmetry.space_group_name_H-M   'P 1'
#
loop_
_entity.id
_entity.type
_entity.pdbx_description
1 polymer ?
#
loop_
_entity_poly.entity_id
_entity_poly.type
_entity_poly.pdbx_seq_one_letter_code
_entity_poly.pdbx_strand_id
1 'polypeptide(L)'
;MKKHLISYSLIIFSLMIPALSEADYLIHLHNGGHLQATFYREQGNELYLFVPQGMIGISKDEVRKIEELKEGSRTSDESSSRRTAEQKVPKVQTSPEEQKTGTVEKEEAVDLKAYKDKKDQMTAELDRLLEKQRQATSAGDSNAKEKIKEEIRKISEKIYQLTDEVTQKNKGKLPAGWWDK
;
A
#
# COMPACT_ATOMS: atom_id res chain seq x y z
N MET A 1 19.73 -42.92 -15.38
CA MET A 1 20.18 -41.56 -15.76
C MET A 1 19.04 -40.60 -16.15
N LYS A 2 17.91 -41.05 -16.73
CA LYS A 2 16.80 -40.17 -17.17
C LYS A 2 15.93 -39.55 -16.05
N LYS A 3 15.96 -40.13 -14.83
CA LYS A 3 15.14 -39.69 -13.68
C LYS A 3 15.64 -38.39 -13.03
N HIS A 4 16.94 -38.11 -13.14
CA HIS A 4 17.52 -36.86 -12.60
C HIS A 4 17.30 -35.67 -13.54
N LEU A 5 17.13 -35.91 -14.86
CA LEU A 5 16.88 -34.85 -15.85
C LEU A 5 15.54 -34.15 -15.63
N ILE A 6 14.51 -34.90 -15.21
CA ILE A 6 13.18 -34.36 -14.87
C ILE A 6 13.25 -33.54 -13.57
N SER A 7 14.07 -33.98 -12.61
CA SER A 7 14.26 -33.28 -11.34
C SER A 7 14.97 -31.93 -11.54
N TYR A 8 15.96 -31.85 -12.43
CA TYR A 8 16.61 -30.59 -12.78
C TYR A 8 15.69 -29.64 -13.56
N SER A 9 14.83 -30.18 -14.43
CA SER A 9 13.83 -29.38 -15.15
C SER A 9 12.80 -28.71 -14.23
N LEU A 10 12.44 -29.36 -13.11
CA LEU A 10 11.48 -28.80 -12.14
C LEU A 10 12.11 -27.69 -11.28
N ILE A 11 13.40 -27.82 -10.93
CA ILE A 11 14.14 -26.82 -10.14
C ILE A 11 14.37 -25.54 -10.96
N ILE A 12 14.68 -25.67 -12.26
CA ILE A 12 14.88 -24.52 -13.15
C ILE A 12 13.55 -23.76 -13.37
N PHE A 13 12.42 -24.46 -13.43
CA PHE A 13 11.10 -23.83 -13.56
C PHE A 13 10.71 -23.03 -12.31
N SER A 14 11.13 -23.46 -11.12
CA SER A 14 10.91 -22.73 -9.88
C SER A 14 11.68 -21.41 -9.78
N LEU A 15 12.75 -21.20 -10.56
CA LEU A 15 13.51 -19.94 -10.57
C LEU A 15 12.87 -18.84 -11.42
N MET A 16 11.81 -19.14 -12.18
CA MET A 16 11.07 -18.19 -13.01
C MET A 16 9.77 -17.74 -12.36
N ILE A 17 9.66 -17.76 -11.03
CA ILE A 17 8.59 -17.05 -10.34
C ILE A 17 9.05 -15.59 -10.26
N PRO A 18 8.40 -14.65 -11.00
CA PRO A 18 8.69 -13.24 -10.81
C PRO A 18 8.42 -12.91 -9.36
N ALA A 19 9.46 -12.41 -8.67
CA ALA A 19 9.28 -11.79 -7.37
C ALA A 19 8.37 -10.58 -7.58
N LEU A 20 7.08 -10.77 -7.31
CA LEU A 20 6.10 -9.69 -7.18
C LEU A 20 6.54 -8.91 -5.94
N SER A 21 7.43 -7.95 -6.17
CA SER A 21 7.87 -6.97 -5.18
C SER A 21 6.68 -6.12 -4.82
N GLU A 22 6.47 -5.88 -3.53
CA GLU A 22 5.66 -4.75 -3.09
C GLU A 22 6.29 -3.50 -3.67
N ALA A 23 5.53 -2.74 -4.45
CA ALA A 23 6.04 -1.58 -5.12
C ALA A 23 5.25 -0.36 -4.69
N ASP A 24 5.97 0.65 -4.20
CA ASP A 24 5.40 1.96 -4.06
C ASP A 24 5.15 2.53 -5.46
N TYR A 25 4.02 3.19 -5.67
CA TYR A 25 3.70 3.86 -6.92
C TYR A 25 4.00 5.34 -6.79
N LEU A 26 4.67 5.90 -7.80
CA LEU A 26 4.81 7.34 -7.99
C LEU A 26 3.83 7.80 -9.06
N ILE A 27 2.82 8.55 -8.65
CA ILE A 27 1.78 9.08 -9.52
C ILE A 27 2.17 10.50 -9.90
N HIS A 28 2.52 10.71 -11.16
CA HIS A 28 2.78 12.02 -11.73
C HIS A 28 1.48 12.67 -12.17
N LEU A 29 1.25 13.91 -11.74
CA LEU A 29 0.09 14.71 -12.10
C LEU A 29 0.42 15.66 -13.26
N HIS A 30 -0.60 16.08 -14.01
CA HIS A 30 -0.43 17.05 -15.10
C HIS A 30 0.06 18.43 -14.62
N ASN A 31 -0.22 18.80 -13.37
CA ASN A 31 0.26 20.03 -12.75
C ASN A 31 1.74 19.98 -12.32
N GLY A 32 2.45 18.88 -12.60
CA GLY A 32 3.85 18.67 -12.20
C GLY A 32 4.03 18.17 -10.77
N GLY A 33 2.95 18.07 -9.99
CA GLY A 33 2.96 17.41 -8.69
C GLY A 33 3.13 15.90 -8.82
N HIS A 34 3.55 15.27 -7.72
CA HIS A 34 3.64 13.82 -7.63
C HIS A 34 3.10 13.33 -6.29
N LEU A 35 2.46 12.16 -6.30
CA LEU A 35 1.94 11.50 -5.12
C LEU A 35 2.58 10.12 -5.01
N GLN A 36 3.12 9.78 -3.84
CA GLN A 36 3.59 8.43 -3.56
C GLN A 36 2.48 7.66 -2.86
N ALA A 37 2.16 6.46 -3.34
CA ALA A 37 1.15 5.59 -2.76
C ALA A 37 1.67 4.17 -2.67
N THR A 38 1.35 3.45 -1.60
CA THR A 38 1.74 2.03 -1.44
C THR A 38 1.01 1.16 -2.46
N PHE A 39 -0.23 1.52 -2.80
CA PHE A 39 -0.98 0.93 -3.90
C PHE A 39 -2.07 1.89 -4.37
N TYR A 40 -2.62 1.61 -5.54
CA TYR A 40 -3.76 2.34 -6.08
C TYR A 40 -4.88 1.40 -6.50
N ARG A 41 -6.10 1.92 -6.53
CA ARG A 41 -7.27 1.27 -7.10
C ARG A 41 -7.93 2.19 -8.10
N GLU A 42 -8.24 1.66 -9.27
CA GLU A 42 -9.06 2.35 -10.26
C GLU A 42 -10.54 2.03 -10.06
N GLN A 43 -11.38 3.06 -10.02
CA GLN A 43 -12.84 2.91 -9.99
C GLN A 43 -13.50 3.99 -10.86
N GLY A 44 -14.00 3.60 -12.04
CA GLY A 44 -14.55 4.55 -13.01
C GLY A 44 -13.51 5.55 -13.50
N ASN A 45 -13.81 6.85 -13.34
CA ASN A 45 -12.90 7.95 -13.69
C ASN A 45 -11.98 8.38 -12.54
N GLU A 46 -12.04 7.70 -11.39
CA GLU A 46 -11.24 8.06 -10.22
C GLU A 46 -10.15 7.00 -9.96
N LEU A 47 -9.01 7.50 -9.51
CA LEU A 47 -7.87 6.74 -9.02
C LEU A 47 -7.79 6.96 -7.50
N TYR A 48 -7.98 5.90 -6.73
CA TYR A 48 -7.89 5.91 -5.28
C TYR A 48 -6.51 5.47 -4.84
N LEU A 49 -5.75 6.41 -4.29
CA LEU A 49 -4.40 6.22 -3.80
C LEU A 49 -4.44 5.92 -2.31
N PHE A 50 -3.78 4.85 -1.91
CA PHE A 50 -3.63 4.46 -0.52
C PHE A 50 -2.27 4.96 -0.03
N VAL A 51 -2.30 6.00 0.80
CA VAL A 51 -1.13 6.61 1.42
C VAL A 51 -1.19 6.45 2.95
N PRO A 52 -0.06 6.55 3.68
CA PRO A 52 -0.06 6.41 5.14
C PRO A 52 -1.01 7.39 5.86
N GLN A 53 -1.29 8.55 5.25
CA GLN A 53 -2.20 9.57 5.77
C GLN A 53 -3.69 9.30 5.43
N GLY A 54 -4.00 8.18 4.78
CA GLY A 54 -5.36 7.77 4.41
C GLY A 54 -5.53 7.54 2.90
N MET A 55 -6.75 7.67 2.42
CA MET A 55 -7.05 7.50 0.99
C MET A 55 -7.23 8.85 0.30
N ILE A 56 -6.62 9.00 -0.87
CA ILE A 56 -6.78 10.15 -1.74
C ILE A 56 -7.42 9.68 -3.04
N GLY A 57 -8.63 10.15 -3.33
CA GLY A 57 -9.24 10.01 -4.65
C GLY A 57 -8.79 11.15 -5.55
N ILE A 58 -8.25 10.83 -6.74
CA ILE A 58 -7.90 11.80 -7.77
C ILE A 58 -8.56 11.43 -9.09
N SER A 59 -8.87 12.42 -9.93
CA SER A 59 -9.39 12.14 -11.28
C SER A 59 -8.29 11.52 -12.14
N LYS A 60 -8.62 10.52 -12.95
CA LYS A 60 -7.69 9.95 -13.94
C LYS A 60 -7.21 10.99 -14.93
N ASP A 61 -8.03 11.99 -15.22
CA ASP A 61 -7.68 13.10 -16.12
C ASP A 61 -6.60 14.03 -15.54
N GLU A 62 -6.34 13.95 -14.23
CA GLU A 62 -5.27 14.69 -13.57
C GLU A 62 -3.96 13.89 -13.56
N VAL A 63 -4.00 12.59 -13.89
CA VAL A 63 -2.86 11.68 -13.85
C VAL A 63 -2.16 11.67 -15.19
N ARG A 64 -0.90 12.09 -15.20
CA ARG A 64 -0.01 12.05 -16.36
C ARG A 64 0.63 10.68 -16.55
N LYS A 65 1.12 10.07 -15.47
CA LYS A 65 1.88 8.80 -15.51
C LYS A 65 1.88 8.15 -14.13
N ILE A 66 1.89 6.81 -14.09
CA ILE A 66 2.11 6.03 -12.86
C ILE A 66 3.41 5.24 -13.07
N GLU A 67 4.35 5.37 -12.14
CA GLU A 67 5.61 4.64 -12.12
C GLU A 67 5.66 3.70 -10.92
N GLU A 68 6.21 2.50 -11.14
CA GLU A 68 6.41 1.50 -10.09
C GLU A 68 7.81 1.67 -9.51
N LEU A 69 7.90 2.13 -8.26
CA LEU A 69 9.14 2.24 -7.51
C LEU A 69 9.49 0.87 -6.92
N LYS A 70 10.51 0.23 -7.49
CA LYS A 70 11.15 -0.94 -6.88
C LYS A 70 11.97 -0.48 -5.68
N GLU A 71 11.95 -1.28 -4.60
CA GLU A 71 12.77 -1.04 -3.40
C GLU A 71 14.22 -0.74 -3.81
N GLY A 72 14.63 0.52 -3.61
CA GLY A 72 15.93 1.04 -4.04
C GLY A 72 15.89 2.42 -4.70
N SER A 73 14.75 2.84 -5.25
CA SER A 73 14.60 4.18 -5.85
C SER A 73 14.03 5.21 -4.88
N ARG A 74 14.70 5.42 -3.75
CA ARG A 74 14.52 6.66 -2.98
C ARG A 74 15.32 7.76 -3.67
N THR A 75 14.78 8.28 -4.78
CA THR A 75 15.29 9.52 -5.37
C THR A 75 14.86 10.67 -4.48
N SER A 76 15.80 11.08 -3.63
CA SER A 76 15.80 12.36 -2.95
C SER A 76 15.80 13.48 -3.99
N ASP A 77 14.63 13.98 -4.38
CA ASP A 77 14.54 15.28 -5.03
C ASP A 77 13.81 16.26 -4.11
N GLU A 78 14.67 16.98 -3.41
CA GLU A 78 14.43 18.25 -2.76
C GLU A 78 13.90 19.28 -3.76
N SER A 79 13.03 20.17 -3.26
CA SER A 79 12.55 21.41 -3.91
C SER A 79 11.20 21.33 -4.62
N SER A 80 10.11 21.61 -3.88
CA SER A 80 9.62 22.98 -3.80
C SER A 80 8.32 23.05 -2.98
N SER A 81 8.45 23.35 -1.68
CA SER A 81 7.40 24.06 -0.95
C SER A 81 8.07 25.09 -0.06
N ARG A 82 8.15 26.31 -0.58
CA ARG A 82 8.59 27.49 0.15
C ARG A 82 7.37 28.16 0.78
N ARG A 83 7.47 28.33 2.09
CA ARG A 83 6.77 29.24 3.04
C ARG A 83 5.74 28.57 3.95
N THR A 84 5.72 28.74 5.27
CA THR A 84 6.62 29.26 6.33
C THR A 84 5.92 28.95 7.68
N ALA A 85 6.72 28.84 8.75
CA ALA A 85 6.41 28.75 10.20
C ALA A 85 6.56 27.32 10.76
N GLU A 86 7.77 26.83 11.05
CA GLU A 86 8.70 27.20 12.14
C GLU A 86 8.13 26.94 13.55
N GLN A 87 8.44 25.77 14.13
CA GLN A 87 9.00 25.67 15.49
C GLN A 87 9.64 24.29 15.78
N LYS A 88 10.98 24.28 15.80
CA LYS A 88 11.94 23.56 16.68
C LYS A 88 11.83 22.02 16.93
N VAL A 89 12.73 21.30 16.24
CA VAL A 89 13.70 20.22 16.66
C VAL A 89 13.76 19.78 18.14
N PRO A 90 14.23 18.54 18.48
CA PRO A 90 15.45 17.86 17.96
C PRO A 90 15.31 16.36 17.61
N LYS A 91 15.92 15.85 16.52
CA LYS A 91 17.33 15.43 16.32
C LYS A 91 17.81 14.34 17.31
N VAL A 92 17.77 13.09 16.86
CA VAL A 92 18.67 11.98 17.27
C VAL A 92 18.96 11.17 16.00
N GLN A 93 20.07 11.44 15.31
CA GLN A 93 21.33 10.69 15.37
C GLN A 93 21.20 9.20 14.99
N THR A 94 21.64 8.96 13.77
CA THR A 94 22.00 7.72 13.09
C THR A 94 23.10 6.94 13.81
N SER A 95 23.13 5.64 13.52
CA SER A 95 24.31 4.76 13.32
C SER A 95 24.51 3.65 14.37
N PRO A 96 25.24 2.57 14.03
CA PRO A 96 24.62 1.28 13.68
C PRO A 96 25.27 0.10 14.43
N GLU A 97 24.59 -1.04 14.57
CA GLU A 97 25.36 -2.27 14.78
C GLU A 97 24.60 -3.52 14.35
N GLU A 98 25.42 -4.51 14.05
CA GLU A 98 25.31 -5.56 13.07
C GLU A 98 25.11 -6.91 13.78
N GLN A 99 24.77 -7.94 13.00
CA GLN A 99 25.02 -9.37 13.29
C GLN A 99 24.11 -10.08 14.30
N LYS A 100 23.76 -11.36 14.17
CA LYS A 100 23.67 -12.38 13.09
C LYS A 100 23.18 -13.66 13.80
N THR A 101 22.45 -14.51 13.07
CA THR A 101 22.32 -15.99 13.24
C THR A 101 21.43 -16.64 14.31
N GLY A 102 20.66 -17.65 13.84
CA GLY A 102 20.21 -18.84 14.60
C GLY A 102 18.70 -18.90 14.87
N THR A 103 17.83 -19.26 13.92
CA THR A 103 17.32 -20.62 13.63
C THR A 103 16.78 -21.41 14.85
N VAL A 104 15.46 -21.35 15.08
CA VAL A 104 14.53 -22.45 15.51
C VAL A 104 13.12 -21.96 15.11
N GLU A 105 12.52 -22.45 14.02
CA GLU A 105 11.60 -23.60 13.93
C GLU A 105 10.24 -23.40 14.64
N LYS A 106 9.23 -23.09 13.79
CA LYS A 106 7.77 -23.36 13.86
C LYS A 106 6.94 -22.89 15.07
N GLU A 107 5.71 -22.50 14.75
CA GLU A 107 4.62 -22.02 15.63
C GLU A 107 4.77 -20.52 15.92
N GLU A 108 4.07 -19.61 15.25
CA GLU A 108 2.65 -19.58 14.97
C GLU A 108 2.42 -19.20 13.50
N ALA A 109 1.72 -20.05 12.74
CA ALA A 109 0.94 -19.52 11.63
C ALA A 109 -0.20 -18.70 12.26
N VAL A 110 0.14 -17.50 12.76
CA VAL A 110 -0.80 -16.45 13.14
C VAL A 110 -1.83 -16.42 12.02
N ASP A 111 -3.11 -16.38 12.36
CA ASP A 111 -4.26 -16.60 11.48
C ASP A 111 -4.33 -15.60 10.30
N LEU A 112 -3.36 -15.65 9.39
CA LEU A 112 -3.16 -14.73 8.26
C LEU A 112 -4.39 -14.72 7.37
N LYS A 113 -5.12 -15.84 7.35
CA LYS A 113 -6.38 -15.98 6.65
C LYS A 113 -7.48 -15.13 7.30
N ALA A 114 -7.69 -15.24 8.62
CA ALA A 114 -8.68 -14.39 9.30
C ALA A 114 -8.34 -12.89 9.21
N TYR A 115 -7.05 -12.55 9.24
CA TYR A 115 -6.58 -11.18 9.02
C TYR A 115 -6.88 -10.71 7.58
N LYS A 116 -6.62 -11.55 6.59
CA LYS A 116 -6.94 -11.27 5.18
C LYS A 116 -8.46 -11.14 4.97
N ASP A 117 -9.26 -12.03 5.53
CA ASP A 117 -10.72 -11.98 5.46
C ASP A 117 -11.27 -10.69 6.07
N LYS A 118 -10.72 -10.23 7.20
CA LYS A 118 -11.07 -8.92 7.79
C LYS A 118 -10.69 -7.75 6.89
N LYS A 119 -9.48 -7.78 6.31
CA LYS A 119 -9.04 -6.76 5.36
C LYS A 119 -9.95 -6.72 4.13
N ASP A 120 -10.33 -7.89 3.59
CA ASP A 120 -11.20 -7.99 2.43
C ASP A 120 -12.64 -7.52 2.76
N GLN A 121 -13.15 -7.83 3.96
CA GLN A 121 -14.43 -7.30 4.44
C GLN A 121 -14.40 -5.76 4.56
N MET A 122 -13.37 -5.20 5.18
CA MET A 122 -13.22 -3.73 5.28
C MET A 122 -13.04 -3.09 3.90
N THR A 123 -12.35 -3.76 2.99
CA THR A 123 -12.18 -3.31 1.60
C THR A 123 -13.53 -3.30 0.87
N ALA A 124 -14.36 -4.33 1.04
CA ALA A 124 -15.70 -4.37 0.46
C ALA A 124 -16.64 -3.34 1.08
N GLU A 125 -16.52 -3.05 2.38
CA GLU A 125 -17.25 -1.97 3.04
C GLU A 125 -16.83 -0.61 2.49
N LEU A 126 -15.53 -0.41 2.29
CA LEU A 126 -14.97 0.79 1.68
C LEU A 126 -15.52 1.01 0.26
N ASP A 127 -15.58 -0.03 -0.57
CA ASP A 127 -16.16 0.06 -1.92
C ASP A 127 -17.62 0.51 -1.90
N ARG A 128 -18.39 0.03 -0.92
CA ARG A 128 -19.78 0.46 -0.72
C ARG A 128 -19.87 1.92 -0.31
N LEU A 129 -18.95 2.40 0.54
CA LEU A 129 -18.91 3.81 0.93
C LEU A 129 -18.52 4.71 -0.23
N LEU A 130 -17.56 4.31 -1.07
CA LEU A 130 -17.18 5.04 -2.28
C LEU A 130 -18.38 5.19 -3.24
N GLU A 131 -19.14 4.12 -3.45
CA GLU A 131 -20.34 4.19 -4.29
C GLU A 131 -21.42 5.11 -3.68
N LYS A 132 -21.62 5.06 -2.35
CA LYS A 132 -22.50 6.01 -1.66
C LYS A 132 -22.01 7.45 -1.79
N GLN A 133 -20.70 7.68 -1.72
CA GLN A 133 -20.10 9.01 -1.89
C GLN A 133 -20.37 9.55 -3.29
N ARG A 134 -20.27 8.69 -4.30
CA ARG A 134 -20.60 9.02 -5.69
C ARG A 134 -22.07 9.42 -5.82
N GLN A 135 -22.98 8.64 -5.23
CA GLN A 135 -24.41 8.96 -5.22
C GLN A 135 -24.72 10.28 -4.50
N ALA A 136 -24.11 10.52 -3.34
CA ALA A 136 -24.25 11.79 -2.61
C ALA A 136 -23.72 12.97 -3.43
N THR A 137 -22.62 12.79 -4.15
CA THR A 137 -22.07 13.81 -5.05
C THR A 137 -23.01 14.09 -6.21
N SER A 138 -23.57 13.06 -6.85
CA SER A 138 -24.57 13.23 -7.91
C SER A 138 -25.87 13.87 -7.43
N ALA A 139 -26.25 13.64 -6.16
CA ALA A 139 -27.42 14.24 -5.54
C ALA A 139 -27.16 15.67 -5.01
N GLY A 140 -25.91 16.15 -5.00
CA GLY A 140 -25.53 17.44 -4.45
C GLY A 140 -25.60 17.53 -2.91
N ASP A 141 -25.63 16.40 -2.20
CA ASP A 141 -25.71 16.36 -0.74
C ASP A 141 -24.30 16.45 -0.11
N SER A 142 -23.88 17.69 0.16
CA SER A 142 -22.59 17.97 0.79
C SER A 142 -22.45 17.41 2.21
N ASN A 143 -23.54 17.33 2.99
CA ASN A 143 -23.49 16.83 4.36
C ASN A 143 -23.29 15.31 4.37
N ALA A 144 -24.03 14.59 3.53
CA ALA A 144 -23.83 13.16 3.35
C ALA A 144 -22.42 12.87 2.82
N LYS A 145 -21.94 13.65 1.84
CA LYS A 145 -20.58 13.50 1.30
C LYS A 145 -19.50 13.63 2.37
N GLU A 146 -19.61 14.60 3.27
CA GLU A 146 -18.63 14.83 4.34
C GLU A 146 -18.62 13.68 5.36
N LYS A 147 -19.80 13.22 5.79
CA LYS A 147 -19.93 12.05 6.67
C LYS A 147 -19.34 10.79 6.04
N ILE A 148 -19.66 10.53 4.77
CA ILE A 148 -19.14 9.37 4.04
C ILE A 148 -17.61 9.46 3.90
N LYS A 149 -17.06 10.67 3.67
CA LYS A 149 -15.61 10.88 3.62
C LYS A 149 -14.93 10.55 4.95
N GLU A 150 -15.53 10.93 6.08
CA GLU A 150 -15.01 10.55 7.40
C GLU A 150 -15.05 9.04 7.62
N GLU A 151 -16.12 8.36 7.18
CA GLU A 151 -16.23 6.91 7.27
C GLU A 151 -15.18 6.21 6.41
N ILE A 152 -14.98 6.66 5.17
CA ILE A 152 -13.91 6.17 4.28
C ILE A 152 -12.55 6.31 4.95
N ARG A 153 -12.27 7.48 5.56
CA ARG A 153 -11.02 7.71 6.28
C ARG A 153 -10.85 6.73 7.44
N LYS A 154 -11.88 6.54 8.27
CA LYS A 154 -11.84 5.62 9.42
C LYS A 154 -11.61 4.17 9.00
N ILE A 155 -12.27 3.71 7.93
CA ILE A 155 -12.07 2.34 7.43
C ILE A 155 -10.67 2.19 6.83
N SER A 156 -10.19 3.20 6.11
CA SER A 156 -8.83 3.20 5.55
C SER A 156 -7.78 3.10 6.67
N GLU A 157 -7.91 3.91 7.72
CA GLU A 157 -7.03 3.86 8.89
C GLU A 157 -7.03 2.46 9.54
N LYS A 158 -8.19 1.81 9.66
CA LYS A 158 -8.29 0.44 10.17
C LYS A 158 -7.60 -0.59 9.28
N ILE A 159 -7.71 -0.46 7.95
CA ILE A 159 -7.01 -1.34 7.01
C ILE A 159 -5.49 -1.19 7.19
N TYR A 160 -4.99 0.02 7.37
CA TYR A 160 -3.57 0.27 7.65
C TYR A 160 -3.13 -0.27 9.01
N GLN A 161 -3.89 -0.02 10.07
CA GLN A 161 -3.59 -0.60 11.39
C GLN A 161 -3.52 -2.13 11.35
N LEU A 162 -4.46 -2.75 10.63
CA LEU A 162 -4.48 -4.20 10.44
C LEU A 162 -3.25 -4.68 9.66
N THR A 163 -2.83 -3.91 8.66
CA THR A 163 -1.64 -4.19 7.85
C THR A 163 -0.37 -4.07 8.70
N ASP A 164 -0.26 -3.03 9.53
CA ASP A 164 0.87 -2.83 10.43
C ASP A 164 0.95 -3.95 11.46
N GLU A 165 -0.19 -4.36 12.06
CA GLU A 165 -0.26 -5.50 12.97
C GLU A 165 0.23 -6.79 12.32
N VAL A 166 -0.23 -7.06 11.10
CA VAL A 166 0.16 -8.26 10.34
C VAL A 166 1.63 -8.21 9.97
N THR A 167 2.14 -7.05 9.58
CA THR A 167 3.56 -6.83 9.28
C THR A 167 4.42 -7.08 10.51
N GLN A 168 4.04 -6.53 11.66
CA GLN A 168 4.75 -6.71 12.93
C GLN A 168 4.74 -8.19 13.37
N LYS A 169 3.62 -8.88 13.21
CA LYS A 169 3.49 -10.31 13.52
C LYS A 169 4.24 -11.20 12.54
N ASN A 170 4.37 -10.79 11.27
CA ASN A 170 5.05 -11.53 10.22
C ASN A 170 6.49 -11.02 9.98
N LYS A 171 7.22 -10.79 11.08
CA LYS A 171 8.67 -10.45 11.07
C LYS A 171 9.02 -9.23 10.22
N GLY A 172 8.15 -8.22 10.23
CA GLY A 172 8.33 -6.99 9.46
C GLY A 172 8.09 -7.17 7.97
N LYS A 173 7.47 -8.28 7.53
CA LYS A 173 7.15 -8.54 6.13
C LYS A 173 5.65 -8.70 5.97
N LEU A 174 5.08 -8.06 4.96
CA LEU A 174 3.70 -8.30 4.64
C LEU A 174 3.52 -9.67 3.93
N PRO A 175 2.43 -10.40 4.16
CA PRO A 175 2.15 -11.63 3.44
C PRO A 175 2.02 -11.39 1.94
N ALA A 176 2.58 -12.29 1.13
CA ALA A 176 2.40 -12.24 -0.32
C ALA A 176 0.91 -12.27 -0.69
N GLY A 177 0.49 -11.34 -1.55
CA GLY A 177 -0.90 -11.18 -1.95
C GLY A 177 -1.83 -10.69 -0.85
N TRP A 178 -1.31 -9.96 0.15
CA TRP A 178 -2.11 -9.21 1.12
C TRP A 178 -2.97 -8.13 0.43
N TRP A 179 -2.41 -7.47 -0.57
CA TRP A 179 -3.10 -6.47 -1.38
C TRP A 179 -3.79 -7.03 -2.63
N ASP A 180 -3.49 -8.27 -3.01
CA ASP A 180 -4.10 -8.93 -4.17
C ASP A 180 -5.59 -9.19 -3.92
N LYS A 181 -6.39 -8.98 -4.97
CA LYS A 181 -7.84 -9.27 -5.02
C LYS A 181 -8.11 -10.73 -5.35
#